data_AF-A0A087PME0-F1
#
_entry.id   AF-A0A087PME0-F1
#
_cell.length_a   1.000
_cell.length_b   1.000
_cell.length_c   1.000
_cell.angle_alpha   90.00
_cell.angle_beta   90.00
_cell.angle_gamma   90.00
#
_symmetry.space_group_name_H-M   'P 1'
#
loop_
_entity.id
_entity.type
_entity.pdbx_description
1 polymer ?
#
loop_
_entity_poly.entity_id
_entity_poly.type
_entity_poly.pdbx_seq_one_letter_code
_entity_poly.pdbx_strand_id
1 'polypeptide(L)' 'MLKDRDSLLGQLHELRSEHRDLDTIISRLTDGTILTDQLQLQRLKKRKLLLRDRITRLESELIPDDIA' A
#
# COMPACT_ATOMS: atom_id res chain seq x y z
N MET A 1 -7.29 24.85 8.07
CA MET A 1 -7.84 24.31 6.80
C MET A 1 -8.28 22.87 7.07
N LEU A 2 -9.58 22.59 7.21
CA LEU A 2 -10.06 21.21 7.43
C LEU A 2 -9.99 20.35 6.15
N LYS A 3 -10.00 20.99 4.96
CA LYS A 3 -9.95 20.32 3.65
C LYS A 3 -8.68 19.49 3.41
N ASP A 4 -7.58 19.88 4.03
CA ASP A 4 -6.29 19.20 3.80
C ASP A 4 -6.26 17.85 4.51
N ARG A 5 -6.83 17.74 5.72
CA ARG A 5 -6.88 16.49 6.49
C ARG A 5 -7.80 15.46 5.85
N ASP A 6 -9.00 15.87 5.42
CA ASP A 6 -9.94 14.97 4.75
C ASP A 6 -9.39 14.46 3.42
N SER A 7 -8.67 15.31 2.67
CA SER A 7 -7.96 14.93 1.45
C SER A 7 -6.84 13.91 1.73
N LEU A 8 -6.05 14.12 2.78
CA LEU A 8 -5.00 13.19 3.19
C LEU A 8 -5.58 11.84 3.64
N LEU A 9 -6.72 11.84 4.35
CA LEU A 9 -7.43 10.61 4.73
C LEU A 9 -7.98 9.86 3.52
N GLY A 10 -8.51 10.57 2.52
CA GLY A 10 -8.94 9.99 1.25
C GLY A 10 -7.78 9.31 0.52
N GLN A 11 -6.65 10.00 0.37
CA GLN A 11 -5.43 9.45 -0.22
C GLN A 11 -4.91 8.23 0.55
N LEU A 12 -4.93 8.28 1.89
CA LEU A 12 -4.55 7.16 2.74
C LEU A 12 -5.45 5.93 2.50
N HIS A 13 -6.75 6.14 2.34
CA HIS A 13 -7.70 5.08 2.04
C HIS A 13 -7.41 4.44 0.68
N GLU A 14 -7.20 5.25 -0.36
CA GLU A 14 -6.86 4.78 -1.71
C GLU A 14 -5.56 3.95 -1.70
N LEU A 15 -4.51 4.44 -1.06
CA LEU A 15 -3.23 3.74 -0.96
C LEU A 15 -3.35 2.41 -0.21
N ARG A 16 -4.13 2.38 0.88
CA ARG A 16 -4.41 1.14 1.63
C ARG A 16 -5.20 0.14 0.79
N SER A 17 -6.16 0.61 -0.02
CA SER A 17 -6.90 -0.25 -0.95
C SER A 17 -5.96 -0.85 -2.00
N GLU A 18 -5.17 -0.02 -2.68
CA GLU A 18 -4.22 -0.48 -3.69
C GLU A 18 -3.19 -1.47 -3.11
N HIS A 19 -2.71 -1.22 -1.88
CA HIS A 19 -1.80 -2.13 -1.19
C HIS A 19 -2.45 -3.50 -0.93
N ARG A 20 -3.73 -3.54 -0.53
CA ARG A 20 -4.47 -4.79 -0.29
C ARG A 20 -4.75 -5.54 -1.60
N ASP A 21 -5.06 -4.82 -2.67
CA ASP A 21 -5.26 -5.41 -3.99
C ASP A 21 -3.97 -6.05 -4.52
N LEU A 22 -2.84 -5.35 -4.39
CA LEU A 22 -1.52 -5.91 -4.72
C LEU A 22 -1.21 -7.16 -3.90
N ASP A 23 -1.57 -7.20 -2.62
CA ASP A 23 -1.36 -8.38 -1.79
C ASP A 23 -2.17 -9.58 -2.28
N THR A 24 -3.42 -9.34 -2.65
CA THR A 24 -4.31 -10.37 -3.22
C THR A 24 -3.76 -10.90 -4.55
N ILE A 25 -3.24 -10.02 -5.42
CA ILE A 25 -2.61 -10.41 -6.68
C ILE A 25 -1.35 -11.24 -6.43
N ILE A 26 -0.50 -10.80 -5.49
CA ILE A 26 0.73 -11.52 -5.13
C ILE A 26 0.39 -12.92 -4.61
N SER A 27 -0.58 -13.06 -3.70
CA SER A 27 -1.02 -14.36 -3.18
C SER A 27 -1.47 -15.29 -4.30
N ARG A 28 -2.35 -14.81 -5.19
CA ARG A 28 -2.83 -15.62 -6.33
C ARG A 28 -1.71 -16.07 -7.26
N LEU A 29 -0.71 -15.21 -7.49
CA LEU A 29 0.44 -15.54 -8.32
C LEU A 29 1.41 -16.52 -7.65
N THR A 30 1.49 -16.53 -6.32
CA THR A 30 2.29 -17.50 -5.56
C THR A 30 1.58 -18.84 -5.37
N ASP A 31 0.24 -18.84 -5.32
CA ASP A 31 -0.57 -20.04 -5.11
C ASP A 31 -0.79 -20.83 -6.43
N GLY A 32 -0.60 -20.18 -7.58
CA GLY A 32 -0.72 -20.82 -8.89
C GLY A 32 0.44 -21.78 -9.18
N THR A 33 0.11 -23.00 -9.64
CA THR A 33 1.08 -24.03 -10.08
C THR A 33 1.85 -23.67 -11.36
N ILE A 34 1.53 -22.54 -11.99
CA ILE A 34 2.20 -22.06 -13.21
C ILE A 34 3.56 -21.48 -12.82
N LEU A 35 4.59 -21.75 -13.63
CA LEU A 35 5.94 -21.20 -13.51
C LEU A 35 5.87 -19.69 -13.24
N THR A 36 5.87 -19.27 -11.97
CA THR A 36 5.64 -17.87 -11.61
C THR A 36 6.82 -17.08 -12.13
N ASP A 37 6.57 -16.08 -12.98
CA ASP A 37 7.61 -15.17 -13.42
C ASP A 37 8.17 -14.45 -12.18
N GLN A 38 9.35 -14.89 -11.74
CA GLN A 38 10.00 -14.39 -10.55
C GLN A 38 10.29 -12.88 -10.65
N LEU A 39 10.55 -12.38 -11.86
CA LEU A 39 10.76 -10.97 -12.10
C LEU A 39 9.46 -10.18 -11.91
N GLN A 40 8.34 -10.71 -12.40
CA GLN A 40 7.01 -10.11 -12.16
C GLN A 40 6.69 -10.07 -10.67
N LEU A 41 6.91 -11.18 -9.94
CA LEU A 41 6.68 -11.25 -8.50
C LEU A 41 7.55 -10.26 -7.73
N GLN A 42 8.83 -10.13 -8.10
CA GLN A 42 9.75 -9.16 -7.50
C GLN A 42 9.28 -7.71 -7.74
N ARG A 43 8.82 -7.38 -8.95
CA ARG A 43 8.29 -6.04 -9.26
C ARG A 43 7.04 -5.72 -8.44
N LEU A 44 6.12 -6.68 -8.28
CA LEU A 44 4.91 -6.50 -7.49
C LEU A 44 5.24 -6.32 -6.01
N LYS A 45 6.14 -7.13 -5.44
CA LYS A 45 6.61 -6.97 -4.06
C LYS A 45 7.28 -5.63 -3.82
N LYS A 46 8.11 -5.16 -4.76
CA LYS A 46 8.72 -3.83 -4.70
C LYS A 46 7.67 -2.72 -4.73
N ARG A 47 6.64 -2.82 -5.59
CA ARG A 47 5.54 -1.86 -5.62
C ARG A 47 4.75 -1.86 -4.30
N LYS A 48 4.47 -3.04 -3.74
CA LYS A 48 3.82 -3.18 -2.43
C LYS A 48 4.62 -2.50 -1.32
N LEU A 49 5.95 -2.67 -1.31
CA LEU A 49 6.84 -2.00 -0.35
C LEU A 49 6.75 -0.46 -0.48
N LEU A 50 6.81 0.07 -1.69
CA LEU A 50 6.69 1.51 -1.93
C LEU A 50 5.34 2.08 -1.49
N LEU A 51 4.24 1.34 -1.68
CA LEU A 51 2.93 1.75 -1.18
C LEU A 51 2.91 1.77 0.35
N ARG A 52 3.47 0.76 1.00
CA ARG A 52 3.58 0.72 2.47
C ARG A 52 4.37 1.92 2.99
N ASP A 53 5.50 2.24 2.38
CA ASP A 53 6.33 3.37 2.81
C ASP A 53 5.59 4.72 2.63
N ARG A 54 4.80 4.86 1.56
CA ARG A 54 3.93 6.04 1.35
C ARG A 54 2.79 6.12 2.37
N ILE A 55 2.15 4.99 2.67
CA ILE A 55 1.11 4.88 3.70
C ILE A 55 1.69 5.33 5.04
N THR A 56 2.82 4.77 5.45
CA THR A 56 3.47 5.13 6.72
C THR A 56 3.84 6.60 6.77
N ARG A 57 4.35 7.17 5.68
CA ARG A 57 4.65 8.61 5.60
C ARG A 57 3.40 9.48 5.77
N LEU A 58 2.33 9.17 5.04
CA LEU A 58 1.07 9.91 5.15
C LEU A 58 0.41 9.73 6.52
N GLU A 59 0.50 8.55 7.12
CA GLU A 59 0.10 8.30 8.49
C GLU A 59 0.90 9.19 9.44
N SER A 60 2.23 9.25 9.33
CA SER A 60 3.04 10.17 10.15
C SER A 60 2.70 11.64 9.96
N GLU A 61 2.32 12.07 8.75
CA GLU A 61 1.86 13.44 8.48
C GLU A 61 0.45 13.71 9.06
N LEU A 62 -0.39 12.68 9.18
CA LEU A 62 -1.72 12.72 9.79
C LEU A 62 -1.71 12.50 11.31
N ILE A 63 -0.64 11.93 11.86
CA ILE A 63 -0.40 11.71 13.29
C ILE A 63 0.53 12.83 13.82
N PRO A 64 0.00 14.04 14.09
CA PRO A 64 0.58 14.87 15.16
C PRO A 64 0.07 14.49 16.56
N ASP A 65 -1.08 13.80 16.68
CA ASP A 65 -1.82 13.68 17.96
C ASP A 65 -2.12 12.25 18.48
N ASP A 66 -1.84 11.17 17.74
CA ASP A 66 -2.38 9.82 18.07
C ASP A 66 -1.35 8.73 18.44
N ILE A 67 -0.10 9.09 18.75
CA ILE A 67 0.85 8.14 19.37
C ILE A 67 1.54 8.80 20.57
N ALA A 68 0.82 8.80 21.70
CA ALA A 68 1.34 8.80 23.06
C ALA A 68 0.81 7.55 23.78
#